data_AF-A0A323V6E2-F1
#
_entry.id   AF-A0A323V6E2-F1
#
_cell.length_a   1.000
_cell.length_b   1.000
_cell.length_c   1.000
_cell.angle_alpha   90.00
_cell.angle_beta   90.00
_cell.angle_gamma   90.00
#
_symmetry.space_group_name_H-M   'P 1'
#
loop_
_entity.id
_entity.type
_entity.pdbx_description
1 polymer ?
#
loop_
_entity_poly.entity_id
_entity_poly.type
_entity_poly.pdbx_seq_one_letter_code
_entity_poly.pdbx_strand_id
1 'polypeptide(L)'
;GRGRPARHFTLTDAGRSAFPHAYDDLALTALRFVAEHGGPDAVRAVAEQQLSGLAERCSTAVESAEAAAGSGAVVDRAQVLAAALTAEGYAATASAISSGGQLCQHHCPVAHVAAEFPQLCEAETAVISKLVGTHVQRLATIAHGDGICTTHIPAPLTLRAEQRAGNKATSARPVPAGRATAPRAGASTRTTPSIDRERTPA
;
A
#
# COMPACT_ATOMS: atom_id res chain seq x y z
N GLY A 1 -33.40 51.43 22.57
CA GLY A 1 -32.12 51.42 21.83
C GLY A 1 -32.21 50.44 20.70
N ARG A 2 -31.75 50.79 19.49
CA ARG A 2 -31.82 49.92 18.31
C ARG A 2 -30.72 48.85 18.39
N GLY A 3 -31.10 47.61 18.71
CA GLY A 3 -30.20 46.46 18.65
C GLY A 3 -29.93 46.05 17.20
N ARG A 4 -28.67 45.78 16.88
CA ARG A 4 -28.26 45.21 15.59
C ARG A 4 -28.85 43.79 15.48
N PRO A 5 -29.53 43.41 14.38
CA PRO A 5 -30.10 42.07 14.26
C PRO A 5 -29.00 41.00 14.36
N ALA A 6 -29.24 39.99 15.20
CA ALA A 6 -28.33 38.86 15.36
C ALA A 6 -28.33 38.05 14.07
N ARG A 7 -27.15 37.92 13.43
CA ARG A 7 -26.95 36.98 12.32
C ARG A 7 -26.44 35.68 12.90
N HIS A 8 -27.12 34.59 12.60
CA HIS A 8 -26.68 33.24 12.93
C HIS A 8 -25.99 32.63 11.71
N PHE A 9 -24.77 32.12 11.92
CA PHE A 9 -24.05 31.37 10.91
C PHE A 9 -23.95 29.91 11.37
N THR A 10 -24.14 28.99 10.44
CA THR A 10 -23.93 27.56 10.63
C THR A 10 -22.96 27.07 9.57
N LEU A 11 -22.12 26.11 9.95
CA LEU A 11 -21.24 25.43 9.01
C LEU A 11 -22.07 24.57 8.06
N THR A 12 -21.77 24.69 6.77
CA THR A 12 -22.23 23.75 5.76
C THR A 12 -21.47 22.43 5.91
N ASP A 13 -21.99 21.34 5.35
CA ASP A 13 -21.29 20.05 5.38
C ASP A 13 -19.93 20.12 4.67
N ALA A 14 -19.84 20.88 3.58
CA ALA A 14 -18.59 21.17 2.89
C ALA A 14 -17.61 21.98 3.75
N GLY A 15 -18.11 22.89 4.59
CA GLY A 15 -17.27 23.60 5.55
C GLY A 15 -16.81 22.69 6.69
N ARG A 16 -17.67 21.78 7.13
CA ARG A 16 -17.36 20.81 8.18
C ARG A 16 -16.32 19.79 7.72
N SER A 17 -16.40 19.33 6.46
CA SER A 17 -15.45 18.36 5.91
C SER A 17 -14.02 18.89 5.79
N ALA A 18 -13.81 20.21 5.80
CA ALA A 18 -12.48 20.82 5.74
C ALA A 18 -11.74 20.89 7.10
N PHE A 19 -12.42 20.62 8.22
CA PHE A 19 -11.77 20.55 9.54
C PHE A 19 -11.03 19.21 9.72
N PRO A 20 -10.02 19.15 10.62
CA PRO A 20 -9.42 17.87 11.00
C PRO A 20 -10.48 16.90 11.51
N HIS A 21 -10.42 15.65 11.05
CA HIS A 21 -11.30 14.58 11.50
C HIS A 21 -10.49 13.48 12.18
N ALA A 22 -11.07 12.89 13.22
CA ALA A 22 -10.50 11.73 13.91
C ALA A 22 -10.94 10.40 13.27
N TYR A 23 -11.16 10.38 11.95
CA TYR A 23 -11.63 9.17 11.26
C TYR A 23 -10.61 8.05 11.31
N ASP A 24 -9.33 8.39 11.16
CA ASP A 24 -8.24 7.43 11.23
C ASP A 24 -8.13 6.81 12.63
N ASP A 25 -8.29 7.61 13.69
CA ASP A 25 -8.28 7.12 15.07
C ASP A 25 -9.45 6.17 15.35
N LEU A 26 -10.64 6.50 14.84
CA LEU A 26 -11.82 5.64 14.93
C LEU A 26 -11.61 4.32 14.16
N ALA A 27 -11.07 4.40 12.95
CA ALA A 27 -10.78 3.23 12.11
C ALA A 27 -9.73 2.32 12.76
N LEU A 28 -8.65 2.89 13.29
CA LEU A 28 -7.63 2.17 14.05
C LEU A 28 -8.23 1.47 15.28
N THR A 29 -9.07 2.18 16.05
CA THR A 29 -9.74 1.60 17.22
C THR A 29 -10.60 0.40 16.82
N ALA A 30 -11.37 0.52 15.74
CA ALA A 30 -12.21 -0.57 15.24
C ALA A 30 -11.37 -1.76 14.75
N LEU A 31 -10.31 -1.54 13.97
CA LEU A 31 -9.47 -2.62 13.45
C LEU A 31 -8.64 -3.30 14.54
N ARG A 32 -8.18 -2.57 15.57
CA ARG A 32 -7.56 -3.15 16.76
C ARG A 32 -8.53 -4.08 17.49
N PHE A 33 -9.79 -3.67 17.66
CA PHE A 33 -10.82 -4.52 18.26
C PHE A 33 -11.06 -5.79 17.43
N VAL A 34 -11.17 -5.67 16.10
CA VAL A 34 -11.29 -6.83 15.20
C VAL A 34 -10.08 -7.74 15.30
N ALA A 35 -8.87 -7.19 15.33
CA ALA A 35 -7.64 -7.96 15.46
C ALA A 35 -7.58 -8.71 16.80
N GLU A 36 -7.99 -8.08 17.89
CA GLU A 36 -8.01 -8.68 19.23
C GLU A 36 -8.98 -9.87 19.31
N HIS A 37 -10.16 -9.78 18.69
CA HIS A 37 -11.22 -10.78 18.84
C HIS A 37 -11.26 -11.83 17.71
N GLY A 38 -10.84 -11.45 16.51
CA GLY A 38 -10.91 -12.27 15.30
C GLY A 38 -9.54 -12.59 14.69
N GLY A 39 -8.45 -12.05 15.24
CA GLY A 39 -7.10 -12.28 14.76
C GLY A 39 -6.81 -11.63 13.39
N PRO A 40 -5.64 -11.93 12.81
CA PRO A 40 -5.17 -11.29 11.57
C PRO A 40 -6.02 -11.63 10.35
N ASP A 41 -6.70 -12.78 10.33
CA ASP A 41 -7.55 -13.19 9.21
C ASP A 41 -8.87 -12.39 9.18
N ALA A 42 -9.43 -12.04 10.34
CA ALA A 42 -10.59 -11.16 10.40
C ALA A 42 -10.25 -9.75 9.89
N VAL A 43 -9.06 -9.23 10.20
CA VAL A 43 -8.57 -7.96 9.64
C VAL A 43 -8.44 -8.06 8.12
N ARG A 44 -7.93 -9.18 7.60
CA ARG A 44 -7.83 -9.40 6.14
C ARG A 44 -9.21 -9.41 5.48
N ALA A 45 -10.20 -10.06 6.08
CA ALA A 45 -11.57 -10.04 5.57
C ALA A 45 -12.17 -8.62 5.54
N VAL A 46 -11.87 -7.79 6.55
CA VAL A 46 -12.27 -6.36 6.54
C VAL A 46 -11.56 -5.60 5.43
N ALA A 47 -10.26 -5.83 5.21
CA ALA A 47 -9.51 -5.20 4.13
C ALA A 47 -10.06 -5.57 2.74
N GLU A 48 -10.33 -6.85 2.52
CA GLU A 48 -10.96 -7.34 1.28
C GLU A 48 -12.35 -6.74 1.07
N GLN A 49 -13.17 -6.68 2.12
CA GLN A 49 -14.49 -6.07 2.06
C GLN A 49 -14.41 -4.56 1.76
N GLN A 50 -13.47 -3.85 2.39
CA GLN A 50 -13.25 -2.42 2.16
C GLN A 50 -12.87 -2.13 0.71
N LEU A 51 -12.07 -3.00 0.09
CA LEU A 51 -11.66 -2.84 -1.30
C LEU A 51 -12.65 -3.40 -2.32
N SER A 52 -13.66 -4.17 -1.91
CA SER A 52 -14.60 -4.81 -2.83
C SER A 52 -15.27 -3.82 -3.79
N GLY A 53 -15.75 -2.68 -3.28
CA GLY A 53 -16.35 -1.64 -4.11
C GLY A 53 -15.36 -0.97 -5.06
N LEU A 54 -14.13 -0.75 -4.61
CA LEU A 54 -13.05 -0.22 -5.45
C LEU A 54 -12.72 -1.20 -6.57
N ALA A 55 -12.56 -2.49 -6.24
CA ALA A 55 -12.25 -3.55 -7.18
C ALA A 55 -13.32 -3.66 -8.27
N GLU A 56 -14.60 -3.56 -7.92
CA GLU A 56 -15.72 -3.60 -8.86
C GLU A 56 -15.67 -2.42 -9.85
N ARG A 57 -15.48 -1.20 -9.35
CA ARG A 57 -15.37 0.00 -10.19
C ARG A 57 -14.16 -0.06 -11.12
N CYS A 58 -13.02 -0.53 -10.63
CA CYS A 58 -11.84 -0.74 -11.45
C CYS A 58 -12.04 -1.86 -12.49
N SER A 59 -12.72 -2.96 -12.15
CA SER A 59 -13.06 -4.03 -13.11
C SER A 59 -13.94 -3.48 -14.23
N THR A 60 -14.99 -2.75 -13.88
CA THR A 60 -15.89 -2.09 -14.84
C THR A 60 -15.11 -1.16 -15.78
N ALA A 61 -14.15 -0.39 -15.26
CA ALA A 61 -13.32 0.49 -16.08
C ALA A 61 -12.43 -0.28 -17.07
N VAL A 62 -11.82 -1.38 -16.63
CA VAL A 62 -11.00 -2.26 -17.50
C VAL A 62 -11.87 -2.91 -18.58
N GLU A 63 -13.01 -3.50 -18.20
CA GLU A 63 -13.94 -4.15 -19.13
C GLU A 63 -14.49 -3.15 -20.17
N SER A 64 -14.82 -1.93 -19.75
CA SER A 64 -15.29 -0.87 -20.65
C SER A 64 -14.21 -0.46 -21.65
N ALA A 65 -12.95 -0.37 -21.22
CA ALA A 65 -11.83 -0.07 -22.11
C ALA A 65 -11.57 -1.19 -23.12
N GLU A 66 -11.70 -2.45 -22.69
CA GLU A 66 -11.59 -3.63 -23.57
C GLU A 66 -12.71 -3.67 -24.61
N ALA A 67 -13.95 -3.41 -24.20
CA ALA A 67 -15.09 -3.34 -25.12
C ALA A 67 -14.91 -2.21 -26.15
N ALA A 68 -14.39 -1.06 -25.73
CA ALA A 68 -14.15 0.09 -26.61
C ALA A 68 -13.00 -0.13 -27.60
N ALA A 69 -11.96 -0.87 -27.22
CA ALA A 69 -10.80 -1.15 -28.08
C ALA A 69 -11.12 -2.16 -29.21
N GLY A 70 -12.13 -3.01 -29.01
CA GLY A 70 -12.55 -4.02 -29.97
C GLY A 70 -11.66 -5.28 -29.97
N SER A 71 -12.10 -6.30 -30.70
CA SER A 71 -11.46 -7.62 -30.71
C SER A 71 -10.02 -7.57 -31.23
N GLY A 72 -9.05 -7.95 -30.38
CA GLY A 72 -7.64 -8.11 -30.75
C GLY A 72 -6.73 -6.91 -30.43
N ALA A 73 -7.28 -5.80 -29.95
CA ALA A 73 -6.48 -4.68 -29.45
C ALA A 73 -6.01 -4.95 -28.01
N VAL A 74 -4.75 -4.64 -27.71
CA VAL A 74 -4.20 -4.75 -26.36
C VAL A 74 -4.51 -3.47 -25.59
N VAL A 75 -5.31 -3.58 -24.53
CA VAL A 75 -5.56 -2.47 -23.60
C VAL A 75 -4.40 -2.36 -22.63
N ASP A 76 -3.87 -1.14 -22.47
CA ASP A 76 -2.96 -0.83 -21.37
C ASP A 76 -3.76 -0.76 -20.06
N ARG A 77 -3.95 -1.93 -19.43
CA ARG A 77 -4.69 -2.04 -18.17
C ARG A 77 -4.06 -1.21 -17.05
N ALA A 78 -2.74 -0.97 -17.07
CA ALA A 78 -2.10 -0.14 -16.05
C ALA A 78 -2.55 1.31 -16.15
N GLN A 79 -2.68 1.86 -17.36
CA GLN A 79 -3.20 3.21 -17.58
C GLN A 79 -4.68 3.33 -17.18
N VAL A 80 -5.50 2.34 -17.54
CA VAL A 80 -6.92 2.33 -17.15
C VAL A 80 -7.06 2.29 -15.62
N LEU A 81 -6.27 1.44 -14.95
CA LEU A 81 -6.27 1.37 -13.49
C LEU A 81 -5.76 2.65 -12.83
N ALA A 82 -4.73 3.31 -13.38
CA ALA A 82 -4.26 4.60 -12.86
C ALA A 82 -5.37 5.66 -12.90
N ALA A 83 -6.13 5.73 -13.99
CA ALA A 83 -7.27 6.64 -14.09
C ALA A 83 -8.39 6.29 -13.08
N ALA A 84 -8.74 5.01 -12.96
CA ALA A 84 -9.77 4.55 -12.02
C ALA A 84 -9.37 4.81 -10.56
N LEU A 85 -8.15 4.47 -10.17
CA LEU A 85 -7.62 4.74 -8.82
C LEU A 85 -7.53 6.25 -8.52
N THR A 86 -7.25 7.08 -9.53
CA THR A 86 -7.25 8.54 -9.36
C THR A 86 -8.64 9.07 -9.03
N ALA A 87 -9.69 8.56 -9.68
CA ALA A 87 -11.07 8.92 -9.37
C ALA A 87 -11.47 8.56 -7.92
N GLU A 88 -10.76 7.59 -7.33
CA GLU A 88 -10.95 7.09 -5.98
C GLU A 88 -10.04 7.78 -4.95
N GLY A 89 -9.32 8.82 -5.38
CA GLY A 89 -8.48 9.65 -4.52
C GLY A 89 -7.06 9.13 -4.30
N TYR A 90 -6.59 8.12 -5.05
CA TYR A 90 -5.21 7.62 -4.92
C TYR A 90 -4.16 8.46 -5.66
N ALA A 91 -4.58 9.44 -6.47
CA ALA A 91 -3.69 10.25 -7.32
C ALA A 91 -2.66 9.37 -8.04
N ALA A 92 -3.14 8.48 -8.92
CA ALA A 92 -2.36 7.41 -9.48
C ALA A 92 -1.88 7.70 -10.91
N THR A 93 -0.72 7.14 -11.26
CA THR A 93 -0.11 7.24 -12.59
C THR A 93 0.41 5.88 -13.02
N ALA A 94 0.44 5.62 -14.32
CA ALA A 94 1.11 4.46 -14.89
C ALA A 94 2.17 4.90 -15.91
N SER A 95 3.25 4.14 -15.99
CA SER A 95 4.33 4.35 -16.96
C SER A 95 4.93 3.03 -17.42
N ALA A 96 5.45 3.00 -18.64
CA ALA A 96 6.24 1.87 -19.13
C ALA A 96 7.70 2.03 -18.70
N ILE A 97 8.31 0.92 -18.28
CA ILE A 97 9.73 0.81 -17.94
C ILE A 97 10.33 -0.39 -18.68
N SER A 98 11.66 -0.52 -18.68
CA SER A 98 12.35 -1.60 -19.43
C SER A 98 11.91 -3.02 -19.04
N SER A 99 11.47 -3.22 -17.80
CA SER A 99 11.03 -4.51 -17.26
C SER A 99 9.52 -4.73 -17.28
N GLY A 100 8.73 -3.82 -17.85
CA GLY A 100 7.27 -3.88 -17.89
C GLY A 100 6.58 -2.55 -17.63
N GLY A 101 5.51 -2.56 -16.85
CA GLY A 101 4.81 -1.36 -16.39
C GLY A 101 5.14 -1.03 -14.94
N GLN A 102 4.87 0.22 -14.57
CA GLN A 102 4.92 0.70 -13.20
C GLN A 102 3.67 1.51 -12.91
N LEU A 103 2.95 1.13 -11.85
CA LEU A 103 1.80 1.85 -11.32
C LEU A 103 2.23 2.55 -10.02
N CYS A 104 2.08 3.87 -9.97
CA CYS A 104 2.42 4.69 -8.82
C CYS A 104 1.16 5.33 -8.24
N GLN A 105 1.02 5.33 -6.91
CA GLN A 105 -0.05 6.06 -6.21
C GLN A 105 0.62 7.13 -5.32
N HIS A 106 0.33 8.40 -5.61
CA HIS A 106 0.91 9.54 -4.91
C HIS A 106 0.14 9.92 -3.64
N HIS A 107 -1.04 9.32 -3.44
CA HIS A 107 -1.83 9.44 -2.24
C HIS A 107 -2.41 8.07 -1.87
N CYS A 108 -2.44 7.76 -0.58
CA CYS A 108 -3.08 6.57 -0.07
C CYS A 108 -4.10 7.01 1.00
N PRO A 109 -5.41 6.92 0.72
CA PRO A 109 -6.46 7.40 1.62
C PRO A 109 -6.47 6.71 3.00
N VAL A 110 -5.82 5.55 3.11
CA VAL A 110 -5.76 4.74 4.34
C VAL A 110 -4.32 4.55 4.84
N ALA A 111 -3.36 5.38 4.40
CA ALA A 111 -1.94 5.20 4.74
C ALA A 111 -1.69 5.09 6.24
N HIS A 112 -2.34 5.93 7.05
CA HIS A 112 -2.16 5.92 8.50
C HIS A 112 -2.64 4.61 9.12
N VAL A 113 -3.80 4.12 8.68
CA VAL A 113 -4.38 2.86 9.16
C VAL A 113 -3.57 1.65 8.66
N ALA A 114 -3.15 1.68 7.40
CA ALA A 114 -2.39 0.62 6.75
C ALA A 114 -0.97 0.47 7.32
N ALA A 115 -0.43 1.50 7.98
CA ALA A 115 0.84 1.41 8.69
C ALA A 115 0.79 0.41 9.87
N GLU A 116 -0.36 0.27 10.52
CA GLU A 116 -0.58 -0.72 11.58
C GLU A 116 -1.18 -2.03 11.06
N PHE A 117 -1.99 -1.95 9.99
CA PHE A 117 -2.67 -3.11 9.40
C PHE A 117 -2.27 -3.31 7.92
N PRO A 118 -1.09 -3.93 7.65
CA PRO A 118 -0.58 -4.17 6.29
C PRO A 118 -1.50 -4.98 5.39
N GLN A 119 -2.46 -5.72 5.95
CA GLN A 119 -3.49 -6.46 5.21
C GLN A 119 -4.24 -5.58 4.20
N LEU A 120 -4.37 -4.26 4.47
CA LEU A 120 -4.94 -3.28 3.53
C LEU A 120 -4.08 -3.15 2.26
N CYS A 121 -2.77 -3.02 2.40
CA CYS A 121 -1.84 -2.95 1.27
C CYS A 121 -1.75 -4.29 0.52
N GLU A 122 -1.83 -5.40 1.23
CA GLU A 122 -1.85 -6.75 0.65
C GLU A 122 -3.10 -6.97 -0.20
N ALA A 123 -4.28 -6.67 0.34
CA ALA A 123 -5.55 -6.77 -0.37
C ALA A 123 -5.55 -5.88 -1.63
N GLU A 124 -5.05 -4.65 -1.54
CA GLU A 124 -4.90 -3.77 -2.69
C GLU A 124 -3.98 -4.35 -3.76
N THR A 125 -2.84 -4.89 -3.36
CA THR A 125 -1.89 -5.54 -4.28
C THR A 125 -2.52 -6.73 -4.98
N ALA A 126 -3.32 -7.53 -4.25
CA ALA A 126 -4.05 -8.66 -4.84
C ALA A 126 -5.10 -8.21 -5.86
N VAL A 127 -5.86 -7.14 -5.55
CA VAL A 127 -6.82 -6.53 -6.48
C VAL A 127 -6.12 -6.02 -7.74
N ILE A 128 -5.03 -5.27 -7.59
CA ILE A 128 -4.24 -4.78 -8.73
C ILE A 128 -3.75 -5.95 -9.58
N SER A 129 -3.16 -6.99 -8.97
CA SER A 129 -2.68 -8.19 -9.66
C SER A 129 -3.77 -8.84 -10.50
N LYS A 130 -4.95 -9.04 -9.90
CA LYS A 130 -6.11 -9.62 -10.59
C LYS A 130 -6.53 -8.78 -11.79
N LEU A 131 -6.61 -7.46 -11.62
CA LEU A 131 -7.11 -6.56 -12.65
C LEU A 131 -6.12 -6.36 -13.80
N VAL A 132 -4.81 -6.34 -13.55
CA VAL A 132 -3.83 -6.31 -14.64
C VAL A 132 -3.71 -7.68 -15.33
N GLY A 133 -4.09 -8.76 -14.65
CA GLY A 133 -4.08 -10.13 -15.18
C GLY A 133 -2.71 -10.80 -15.12
N THR A 134 -1.80 -10.31 -14.29
CA THR A 134 -0.47 -10.90 -14.04
C THR A 134 -0.06 -10.67 -12.59
N HIS A 135 0.95 -11.40 -12.14
CA HIS A 135 1.58 -11.11 -10.85
C HIS A 135 2.15 -9.69 -10.84
N VAL A 136 2.06 -9.00 -9.72
CA VAL A 136 2.66 -7.68 -9.52
C VAL A 136 3.50 -7.69 -8.26
N GLN A 137 4.53 -6.85 -8.24
CA GLN A 137 5.40 -6.69 -7.08
C GLN A 137 5.26 -5.29 -6.50
N ARG A 138 4.84 -5.19 -5.23
CA ARG A 138 4.89 -3.94 -4.48
C ARG A 138 6.34 -3.63 -4.13
N LEU A 139 6.85 -2.49 -4.58
CA LEU A 139 8.23 -2.05 -4.35
C LEU A 139 8.34 -1.02 -3.22
N ALA A 140 7.31 -0.18 -3.05
CA ALA A 140 7.27 0.88 -2.05
C ALA A 140 5.82 1.11 -1.61
N THR A 141 5.61 1.57 -0.38
CA THR A 141 4.30 1.90 0.17
C THR A 141 4.37 3.10 1.11
N ILE A 142 3.45 4.04 0.93
CA ILE A 142 3.32 5.20 1.83
C ILE A 142 3.09 4.77 3.28
N ALA A 143 2.35 3.67 3.50
CA ALA A 143 2.13 3.10 4.83
C ALA A 143 3.41 2.69 5.57
N HIS A 144 4.47 2.32 4.85
CA HIS A 144 5.79 2.00 5.43
C HIS A 144 6.76 3.19 5.43
N GLY A 145 6.26 4.40 5.16
CA GLY A 145 7.04 5.64 5.21
C GLY A 145 7.68 6.07 3.89
N ASP A 146 7.37 5.39 2.78
CA ASP A 146 7.78 5.85 1.45
C ASP A 146 6.98 7.09 1.01
N GLY A 147 7.52 7.87 0.06
CA GLY A 147 6.78 9.02 -0.49
C GLY A 147 5.68 8.66 -1.48
N ILE A 148 5.72 7.46 -2.06
CA ILE A 148 4.85 7.01 -3.16
C ILE A 148 4.67 5.49 -3.03
N CYS A 149 3.44 4.99 -3.20
CA CYS A 149 3.24 3.55 -3.38
C CYS A 149 3.65 3.17 -4.81
N THR A 150 4.55 2.21 -4.98
CA THR A 150 5.03 1.79 -6.30
C THR A 150 4.78 0.30 -6.49
N THR A 151 4.07 -0.05 -7.57
CA THR A 151 3.79 -1.43 -7.96
C THR A 151 4.39 -1.70 -9.33
N HIS A 152 5.28 -2.68 -9.42
CA HIS A 152 5.86 -3.17 -10.68
C HIS A 152 4.95 -4.22 -11.30
N ILE A 153 4.69 -4.05 -12.59
CA ILE A 153 3.90 -4.97 -13.42
C ILE A 153 4.89 -5.56 -14.44
N PRO A 154 5.33 -6.82 -14.29
CA PRO A 154 6.31 -7.40 -15.19
C PRO A 154 5.77 -7.50 -16.62
N ALA A 155 6.63 -7.22 -17.59
CA ALA A 155 6.33 -7.53 -18.99
C ALA A 155 6.06 -9.03 -19.13
N PRO A 156 5.11 -9.45 -19.99
CA PRO A 156 4.90 -10.86 -20.27
C PRO A 156 6.21 -11.45 -20.79
N LEU A 157 6.66 -12.53 -20.14
CA LEU A 157 7.83 -13.27 -20.60
C LEU A 157 7.46 -13.90 -21.95
N THR A 158 7.91 -13.27 -23.04
CA THR A 158 8.01 -13.98 -24.31
C THR A 158 9.15 -14.98 -24.14
N LEU A 159 8.81 -16.18 -23.68
CA LEU A 159 9.72 -17.32 -23.71
C LEU A 159 10.04 -17.58 -25.18
N ARG A 160 11.07 -16.93 -25.72
CA ARG A 160 11.85 -17.53 -26.80
C ARG A 160 12.39 -18.82 -26.21
N ALA A 161 11.97 -19.95 -26.78
CA ALA A 161 12.20 -21.29 -26.25
C ALA A 161 13.67 -21.76 -26.26
N GLU A 162 14.62 -20.84 -26.18
CA GLU A 162 16.04 -21.16 -26.14
C GLU A 162 16.67 -20.37 -24.99
N GLN A 163 17.24 -21.14 -24.04
CA GLN A 163 18.10 -20.70 -22.94
C GLN A 163 17.40 -20.26 -21.64
N ARG A 164 17.05 -21.26 -20.81
CA ARG A 164 17.31 -21.17 -19.37
C ARG A 164 17.73 -22.51 -18.78
N ALA A 165 18.97 -22.90 -19.11
CA ALA A 165 19.79 -23.64 -18.17
C ALA A 165 20.33 -22.63 -17.14
N GLY A 166 19.65 -22.47 -16.01
CA GLY A 166 20.05 -21.60 -14.90
C GLY A 166 18.84 -21.36 -14.00
N ASN A 167 18.77 -21.81 -12.74
CA ASN A 167 19.83 -22.00 -11.75
C ASN A 167 19.63 -23.36 -11.06
N LYS A 168 20.27 -24.42 -11.57
CA LYS A 168 20.57 -25.57 -10.70
C LYS A 168 21.87 -25.24 -10.00
N ALA A 169 21.79 -24.71 -8.78
CA ALA A 169 22.90 -24.79 -7.86
C ALA A 169 23.19 -26.28 -7.64
N THR A 170 24.17 -26.81 -8.36
CA THR A 170 24.78 -28.07 -7.96
C THR A 170 25.45 -27.80 -6.62
N SER A 171 24.89 -28.38 -5.56
CA SER A 171 25.46 -28.34 -4.22
C SER A 171 26.87 -28.94 -4.27
N ALA A 172 27.87 -28.09 -4.45
CA ALA A 172 29.27 -28.47 -4.35
C ALA A 172 29.71 -28.37 -2.88
N ARG A 173 29.52 -29.49 -2.17
CA ARG A 173 30.27 -29.96 -0.99
C ARG A 173 30.05 -29.19 0.35
N PRO A 174 30.00 -29.90 1.50
CA PRO A 174 29.78 -29.25 2.79
C PRO A 174 31.00 -28.42 3.19
N VAL A 175 30.76 -27.22 3.74
CA VAL A 175 31.78 -26.43 4.44
C VAL A 175 32.35 -27.29 5.58
N PRO A 176 33.66 -27.57 5.63
CA PRO A 176 34.23 -28.35 6.72
C PRO A 176 34.15 -27.54 8.02
N ALA A 177 33.58 -28.15 9.04
CA ALA A 177 33.54 -27.59 10.38
C ALA A 177 34.96 -27.55 10.99
N GLY A 178 35.41 -26.35 11.34
CA GLY A 178 36.60 -26.08 12.14
C GLY A 178 36.81 -24.57 12.16
N ARG A 179 36.84 -23.87 13.30
CA ARG A 179 37.53 -24.18 14.55
C ARG A 179 36.87 -23.39 15.68
N ALA A 180 36.64 -24.06 16.80
CA ALA A 180 36.18 -23.44 18.04
C ALA A 180 37.12 -22.30 18.47
N THR A 181 36.55 -21.15 18.81
CA THR A 181 37.25 -20.07 19.53
C THR A 181 36.55 -19.93 20.88
N ALA A 182 37.30 -20.17 21.96
CA ALA A 182 36.83 -20.06 23.34
C ALA A 182 36.45 -18.62 23.72
N PRO A 183 35.55 -18.41 24.69
CA PRO A 183 35.12 -17.07 25.08
C PRO A 183 36.18 -16.43 25.98
N ARG A 184 36.58 -15.19 25.67
CA ARG A 184 37.19 -14.30 26.68
C ARG A 184 36.14 -13.33 27.19
N ALA A 185 35.87 -13.44 28.48
CA ALA A 185 35.14 -12.49 29.28
C ALA A 185 35.79 -11.10 29.22
N GLY A 186 34.96 -10.07 29.19
CA GLY A 186 35.36 -8.67 29.25
C GLY A 186 34.13 -7.78 29.35
N ALA A 187 33.62 -7.63 30.56
CA ALA A 187 32.60 -6.65 30.90
C ALA A 187 33.11 -5.23 30.62
N SER A 188 32.32 -4.42 29.93
CA SER A 188 32.50 -2.96 29.91
C SER A 188 31.14 -2.31 29.88
N THR A 189 30.66 -1.96 31.08
CA THR A 189 29.56 -1.04 31.33
C THR A 189 29.81 0.27 30.58
N ARG A 190 28.91 0.64 29.67
CA ARG A 190 28.89 1.98 29.08
C ARG A 190 27.60 2.66 29.54
N THR A 191 27.80 3.60 30.44
CA THR A 191 26.79 4.50 31.01
C THR A 191 26.18 5.36 29.91
N THR A 192 24.86 5.29 29.76
CA THR A 192 24.07 6.22 28.95
C THR A 192 23.85 7.51 29.76
N PRO A 193 24.26 8.70 29.29
CA PRO A 193 23.80 9.93 29.91
C PRO A 193 22.36 10.20 29.49
N SER A 194 21.47 10.29 30.48
CA SER A 194 20.12 10.84 30.35
C SER A 194 20.22 12.30 29.92
N ILE A 195 19.54 12.68 28.84
CA ILE A 195 19.23 14.08 28.54
C ILE A 195 17.72 14.21 28.72
N ASP A 196 17.33 14.57 29.94
CA ASP A 196 16.07 15.24 30.19
C ASP A 196 16.11 16.59 29.47
N ARG A 197 15.15 16.82 28.57
CA ARG A 197 14.76 18.18 28.20
C ARG A 197 13.28 18.34 28.43
N GLU A 198 13.04 19.19 29.41
CA GLU A 198 11.75 19.57 29.96
C GLU A 198 10.78 20.11 28.89
N ARG A 199 9.54 19.71 29.11
CA ARG A 199 8.31 20.22 28.51
C ARG A 199 8.14 21.69 28.90
N THR A 200 8.16 22.60 27.93
CA THR A 200 7.70 23.99 28.12
C THR A 200 6.28 24.11 27.57
N PRO A 201 5.26 24.44 28.38
CA PRO A 201 3.92 24.75 27.88
C PRO A 201 3.77 26.24 27.57
N ALA A 202 3.13 26.54 26.43
CA ALA A 202 2.36 27.75 26.18
C ALA A 202 1.18 27.38 25.29
#